data_AF-A0A0F9CYM8-F1
#
_entry.id   AF-A0A0F9CYM8-F1
#
_cell.length_a   1.000
_cell.length_b   1.000
_cell.length_c   1.000
_cell.angle_alpha   90.00
_cell.angle_beta   90.00
_cell.angle_gamma   90.00
#
_symmetry.space_group_name_H-M   'P 1'
#
loop_
_entity.id
_entity.type
_entity.pdbx_description
1 polymer ?
#
loop_
_entity_poly.entity_id
_entity_poly.type
_entity_poly.pdbx_seq_one_letter_code
_entity_poly.pdbx_strand_id
1 'polypeptide(L)'
;MASGNTLLIFRPQDNEPPSANFATIDNRVGTTHPVLDFDDTTNESAVFSATMPRSYAGGGLTVYIHYAMTSATSGDIDWDVAFERIG
;
A
#
# COMPACT_ATOMS: atom_id res chain seq x y z
N MET A 1 -20.87 9.37 6.48
CA MET A 1 -19.85 9.25 7.55
C MET A 1 -18.77 10.28 7.24
N ALA A 2 -18.31 11.06 8.21
CA ALA A 2 -17.23 12.02 7.95
C ALA A 2 -15.93 11.24 7.66
N SER A 3 -15.34 11.49 6.49
CA SER A 3 -13.92 11.24 6.23
C SER A 3 -13.11 11.86 7.37
N GLY A 4 -12.23 11.12 8.06
CA GLY A 4 -11.36 11.77 9.05
C GLY A 4 -10.63 10.94 10.09
N ASN A 5 -11.03 9.70 10.41
CA ASN A 5 -10.28 8.89 11.38
C ASN A 5 -9.35 7.91 10.67
N THR A 6 -8.11 8.33 10.44
CA THR A 6 -7.04 7.42 10.03
C THR A 6 -6.83 6.38 11.13
N LEU A 7 -7.12 5.12 10.81
CA LEU A 7 -6.96 4.01 11.76
C LEU A 7 -5.49 3.58 11.85
N LEU A 8 -4.85 3.40 10.71
CA LEU A 8 -3.49 2.91 10.57
C LEU A 8 -2.82 3.64 9.40
N ILE A 9 -1.49 3.80 9.49
CA ILE A 9 -0.65 4.35 8.43
C ILE A 9 0.47 3.34 8.20
N PHE A 10 0.64 2.94 6.94
CA PHE A 10 1.75 2.13 6.49
C PHE A 10 2.65 2.98 5.61
N ARG A 11 3.95 2.96 5.90
CA ARG A 11 4.98 3.61 5.09
C ARG A 11 5.67 2.58 4.20
N PRO A 12 6.31 3.00 3.10
CA PRO A 12 7.08 2.08 2.26
C PRO A 12 8.10 1.23 3.01
N GLN A 13 8.73 1.77 4.04
CA GLN A 13 9.71 1.03 4.86
C GLN A 13 9.10 0.03 5.82
N ASP A 14 7.78 0.06 6.02
CA ASP A 14 7.06 -0.90 6.86
C ASP A 14 6.68 -2.16 6.06
N ASN A 15 7.06 -2.25 4.78
CA ASN A 15 6.80 -3.43 3.96
C ASN A 15 7.51 -4.66 4.55
N GLU A 16 6.76 -5.74 4.69
CA GLU A 16 7.23 -7.08 5.02
C GLU A 16 7.23 -7.90 3.72
N PRO A 17 8.22 -7.71 2.84
CA PRO A 17 8.14 -8.16 1.46
C PRO A 17 7.95 -9.68 1.38
N PRO A 18 7.06 -10.17 0.49
CA PRO A 18 6.94 -11.60 0.22
C PRO A 18 8.24 -12.16 -0.39
N SER A 19 8.36 -13.49 -0.41
CA SER A 19 9.57 -14.17 -0.91
C SER A 19 9.82 -14.01 -2.41
N ALA A 20 8.80 -13.61 -3.19
CA ALA A 20 8.86 -13.35 -4.61
C ALA A 20 7.83 -12.27 -4.99
N ASN A 21 8.04 -11.60 -6.13
CA ASN A 21 7.15 -10.58 -6.70
C ASN A 21 6.79 -9.48 -5.68
N PHE A 22 7.81 -8.95 -5.01
CA PHE A 22 7.65 -7.90 -4.00
C PHE A 22 8.01 -6.55 -4.59
N ALA A 23 7.20 -5.54 -4.28
CA ALA A 23 7.54 -4.17 -4.61
C ALA A 23 8.82 -3.74 -3.89
N THR A 24 9.68 -2.98 -4.58
CA THR A 24 11.01 -2.60 -4.07
C THR A 24 11.00 -1.19 -3.50
N ILE A 25 11.84 -0.93 -2.48
CA ILE A 25 11.98 0.43 -1.94
C ILE A 25 12.75 1.30 -2.94
N ASP A 26 12.16 2.42 -3.33
CA ASP A 26 12.79 3.47 -4.14
C ASP A 26 12.49 4.86 -3.55
N ASN A 27 13.12 5.91 -4.10
CA ASN A 27 12.75 7.29 -3.87
C ASN A 27 11.97 7.82 -5.07
N ARG A 28 10.85 8.50 -4.79
CA ARG A 28 10.08 9.15 -5.84
C ARG A 28 10.95 10.15 -6.60
N VAL A 29 11.00 10.02 -7.93
CA VAL A 29 11.80 10.86 -8.84
C VAL A 29 11.75 12.35 -8.47
N GLY A 30 12.93 12.96 -8.34
CA GLY A 30 13.08 14.37 -7.99
C GLY A 30 12.84 14.71 -6.51
N THR A 31 12.63 13.72 -5.64
CA THR A 31 12.45 13.89 -4.20
C THR A 31 13.22 12.84 -3.40
N THR A 32 13.34 13.02 -2.09
CA THR A 32 13.85 12.01 -1.16
C THR A 32 12.70 11.26 -0.46
N HIS A 33 11.49 11.31 -1.03
CA HIS A 33 10.34 10.64 -0.43
C HIS A 33 10.37 9.15 -0.82
N PRO A 34 10.47 8.24 0.16
CA PRO A 34 10.47 6.81 -0.09
C PRO A 34 9.11 6.40 -0.67
N VAL A 35 9.12 5.44 -1.58
CA VAL A 35 7.96 4.79 -2.19
C VAL A 35 8.24 3.30 -2.37
N LEU A 36 7.18 2.52 -2.57
CA LEU A 36 7.31 1.18 -3.12
C LEU A 36 7.14 1.27 -4.63
N ASP A 37 8.15 0.84 -5.36
CA ASP A 37 8.18 0.77 -6.81
C ASP A 37 7.66 -0.59 -7.27
N PHE A 38 6.73 -0.56 -8.21
CA PHE A 38 6.06 -1.71 -8.79
C PHE A 38 6.41 -1.77 -10.28
N ASP A 39 6.73 -2.96 -10.79
CA ASP A 39 7.01 -3.18 -12.21
C ASP A 39 5.72 -3.21 -13.07
N ASP A 40 5.86 -3.05 -14.39
CA ASP A 40 4.73 -2.91 -15.33
C ASP A 40 4.27 -4.23 -15.97
N THR A 41 4.82 -5.37 -15.56
CA THR A 41 4.61 -6.70 -16.17
C THR A 41 4.23 -7.80 -15.18
N THR A 42 4.77 -7.76 -13.98
CA THR A 42 4.57 -8.74 -12.92
C THR A 42 3.49 -8.23 -11.97
N ASN A 43 2.58 -9.11 -11.55
CA ASN A 43 1.70 -8.77 -10.44
C ASN A 43 2.50 -8.83 -9.13
N GLU A 44 2.96 -7.67 -8.67
CA GLU A 44 3.73 -7.52 -7.45
C GLU A 44 2.85 -7.14 -6.26
N SER A 45 3.38 -7.35 -5.06
CA SER A 45 2.65 -7.08 -3.82
C SER A 45 3.53 -6.49 -2.73
N ALA A 46 2.86 -5.86 -1.77
CA ALA A 46 3.43 -5.37 -0.53
C ALA A 46 2.55 -5.84 0.62
N VAL A 47 3.17 -6.26 1.71
CA VAL A 47 2.48 -6.79 2.89
C VAL A 47 2.84 -5.91 4.07
N PHE A 48 1.84 -5.62 4.90
CA PHE A 48 2.00 -4.81 6.10
C PHE A 48 1.23 -5.45 7.25
N SER A 49 1.86 -5.53 8.42
CA SER A 49 1.21 -6.00 9.63
C SER A 49 0.92 -4.85 10.60
N ALA A 50 -0.24 -4.89 11.24
CA ALA A 50 -0.59 -4.00 12.34
C ALA A 50 -1.72 -4.58 13.18
N THR A 51 -1.84 -4.06 14.41
CA THR A 51 -3.01 -4.32 15.25
C THR A 51 -4.06 -3.24 15.00
N MET A 52 -5.28 -3.66 14.65
CA MET A 52 -6.41 -2.73 14.54
C MET A 52 -6.62 -1.97 15.86
N PRO A 53 -6.74 -0.63 15.86
CA PRO A 53 -6.92 0.15 17.08
C PRO A 53 -8.14 -0.30 17.88
N ARG A 54 -8.02 -0.36 19.21
CA ARG A 54 -9.15 -0.73 20.10
C ARG A 54 -10.34 0.24 20.04
N SER A 55 -10.12 1.45 19.53
CA SER A 55 -11.16 2.44 19.27
C SER A 55 -11.99 2.12 18.02
N TYR A 56 -11.54 1.19 17.17
CA TYR A 56 -12.31 0.73 16.03
C TYR A 56 -13.50 -0.10 16.52
N ALA A 57 -14.70 0.48 16.42
CA ALA A 57 -15.93 -0.13 16.88
C ALA A 57 -16.53 -1.16 15.90
N GLY A 58 -15.77 -1.58 14.88
CA GLY A 58 -16.25 -2.42 13.77
C GLY A 58 -16.86 -1.61 12.62
N GLY A 59 -17.14 -2.28 11.50
CA GLY A 59 -17.71 -1.68 10.28
C GLY A 59 -16.91 -1.98 9.01
N GLY A 60 -17.14 -1.17 7.97
CA GLY A 60 -16.36 -1.18 6.75
C GLY A 60 -15.03 -0.46 6.92
N LEU A 61 -14.00 -0.94 6.22
CA LEU A 61 -12.70 -0.29 6.13
C LEU A 61 -12.57 0.37 4.75
N THR A 62 -11.90 1.52 4.72
CA THR A 62 -11.49 2.18 3.47
C THR A 62 -9.97 2.22 3.44
N VAL A 63 -9.38 1.63 2.42
CA VAL A 63 -7.93 1.73 2.17
C VAL A 63 -7.71 2.82 1.15
N TYR A 64 -6.83 3.75 1.50
CA TYR A 64 -6.45 4.85 0.63
C TYR A 64 -5.03 4.61 0.12
N ILE A 65 -4.90 4.37 -1.19
CA ILE A 65 -3.61 4.15 -1.86
C ILE A 65 -3.21 5.44 -2.57
N HIS A 66 -2.06 5.99 -2.19
CA HIS A 66 -1.40 7.01 -2.98
C HIS A 66 -0.48 6.32 -3.98
N TYR A 67 -0.74 6.48 -5.27
CA TYR A 67 0.11 5.94 -6.33
C TYR A 67 0.47 7.03 -7.35
N ALA A 68 1.48 6.75 -8.16
CA ALA A 68 1.72 7.45 -9.40
C ALA A 68 2.51 6.55 -10.35
N MET A 69 2.36 6.78 -11.64
CA MET A 69 3.08 6.02 -12.65
C MET A 69 4.53 6.49 -12.76
N THR A 70 5.45 5.55 -12.99
CA THR A 70 6.85 5.83 -13.32
C THR A 70 6.98 6.52 -14.68
N SER A 71 6.28 6.01 -15.70
CA SER A 71 6.31 6.57 -17.06
C SER A 71 4.98 6.47 -17.83
N ALA A 72 4.10 5.53 -17.48
CA ALA A 72 2.83 5.33 -18.17
C ALA A 72 1.91 6.55 -18.04
N THR A 73 1.26 6.94 -19.14
CA THR A 73 0.32 8.07 -19.21
C THR A 73 -1.08 7.65 -19.68
N SER A 74 -1.27 6.36 -19.97
CA SER A 74 -2.51 5.75 -20.46
C SER A 74 -2.56 4.27 -20.06
N GLY A 75 -3.75 3.67 -20.11
CA GLY A 75 -4.00 2.30 -19.68
C GLY A 75 -4.82 2.25 -18.39
N ASP A 76 -5.08 1.04 -17.92
CA ASP A 76 -5.82 0.80 -16.68
C ASP A 76 -4.86 0.64 -15.50
N ILE A 77 -5.31 1.07 -14.33
CA ILE A 77 -4.62 0.88 -13.06
C ILE A 77 -5.45 -0.09 -12.24
N ASP A 78 -4.83 -1.20 -11.86
CA ASP A 78 -5.46 -2.27 -11.11
C ASP A 78 -4.75 -2.42 -9.75
N TRP A 79 -5.47 -2.12 -8.68
CA TRP A 79 -4.97 -2.23 -7.31
C TRP A 79 -5.86 -3.19 -6.54
N ASP A 80 -5.27 -4.32 -6.15
CA ASP A 80 -5.91 -5.26 -5.24
C ASP A 80 -5.55 -4.96 -3.79
N VAL A 81 -6.56 -4.96 -2.93
CA VAL A 81 -6.40 -4.84 -1.48
C VAL A 81 -7.07 -6.02 -0.82
N ALA A 82 -6.28 -6.78 -0.06
CA ALA A 82 -6.76 -7.90 0.73
C ALA A 82 -6.37 -7.72 2.20
N PHE A 83 -7.17 -8.29 3.09
CA PHE A 83 -6.88 -8.39 4.51
C PHE A 83 -6.75 -9.86 4.86
N GLU A 84 -5.65 -10.21 5.51
CA GLU A 84 -5.49 -11.51 6.13
C GLU A 84 -5.43 -11.39 7.65
N ARG A 85 -5.75 -12.48 8.33
CA ARG A 85 -5.62 -12.57 9.78
C ARG A 85 -4.33 -13.32 10.10
N ILE A 86 -3.39 -12.61 10.71
CA ILE A 86 -2.18 -13.21 11.27
C ILE A 86 -2.48 -13.58 12.73
N GLY A 87 -2.84 -14.85 12.98
CA GLY A 87 -3.11 -15.40 14.32
C GLY A 87 -4.28 -16.37 14.40
#